data_AF-A0A317KA55-F1
#
_entry.id   AF-A0A317KA55-F1
#
_cell.length_a   1.000
_cell.length_b   1.000
_cell.length_c   1.000
_cell.angle_alpha   90.00
_cell.angle_beta   90.00
_cell.angle_gamma   90.00
#
_symmetry.space_group_name_H-M   'P 1'
#
loop_
_entity.id
_entity.type
_entity.pdbx_description
1 polymer ?
#
loop_
_entity_poly.entity_id
_entity_poly.type
_entity_poly.pdbx_seq_one_letter_code
_entity_poly.pdbx_strand_id
1 'polypeptide(L)'
;MSVRDERPGQGSGATAYRSSAYPSLLPWQVRERRFPPARLGRRGLDPDEVYAYLDRVAGDMIALYAEITRNRQETLRVKTALRRWQSEQARLANGERR
;
A
#
# COMPACT_ATOMS: atom_id res chain seq x y z
N MET A 1 -36.41 8.33 14.93
CA MET A 1 -35.87 7.47 13.86
C MET A 1 -34.39 7.80 13.70
N SER A 2 -33.49 6.98 14.27
CA SER A 2 -32.04 7.25 14.25
C SER A 2 -31.40 6.60 13.02
N VAL A 3 -30.86 7.43 12.13
CA VAL A 3 -30.04 6.97 11.01
C VAL A 3 -28.62 6.76 11.52
N ARG A 4 -28.16 5.51 11.45
CA ARG A 4 -26.78 5.13 11.71
C ARG A 4 -25.96 5.54 10.50
N ASP A 5 -25.09 6.53 10.65
CA ASP A 5 -24.10 6.86 9.62
C ASP A 5 -23.02 5.77 9.60
N GLU A 6 -23.10 4.93 8.58
CA GLU A 6 -22.08 3.92 8.27
C GLU A 6 -20.85 4.62 7.68
N ARG A 7 -19.70 4.41 8.33
CA ARG A 7 -18.40 4.88 7.84
C ARG A 7 -18.09 4.28 6.46
N PRO A 8 -17.69 5.07 5.46
CA PRO A 8 -17.28 4.54 4.17
C PRO A 8 -15.93 3.81 4.31
N GLY A 9 -15.94 2.56 3.82
CA GLY A 9 -14.88 1.57 3.96
C GLY A 9 -13.48 2.09 3.64
N GLN A 10 -12.58 1.86 4.61
CA GLN A 10 -11.14 1.87 4.39
C GLN A 10 -10.81 0.85 3.30
N GLY A 11 -10.23 1.36 2.20
CA GLY A 11 -9.76 0.55 1.08
C GLY A 11 -8.80 -0.53 1.57
N SER A 12 -9.32 -1.75 1.67
CA SER A 12 -8.57 -2.97 1.92
C SER A 12 -7.92 -3.40 0.61
N GLY A 13 -6.87 -2.69 0.23
CA GLY A 13 -6.01 -3.02 -0.91
C GLY A 13 -4.57 -2.81 -0.46
N ALA A 14 -3.85 -3.92 -0.23
CA ALA A 14 -2.48 -4.03 0.31
C ALA A 14 -2.30 -4.24 1.83
N THR A 15 -3.32 -4.70 2.57
CA THR A 15 -3.20 -4.97 4.03
C THR A 15 -3.25 -6.46 4.40
N ALA A 16 -3.07 -7.38 3.44
CA ALA A 16 -3.23 -8.82 3.70
C ALA A 16 -2.04 -9.48 4.45
N TYR A 17 -0.97 -8.74 4.76
CA TYR A 17 0.09 -9.18 5.69
C TYR A 17 0.49 -8.04 6.66
N ARG A 18 -0.50 -7.43 7.30
CA ARG A 18 -0.25 -6.53 8.44
C ARG A 18 -0.78 -7.20 9.71
N SER A 19 -0.14 -8.30 10.10
CA SER A 19 -0.27 -8.73 11.49
C SER A 19 0.42 -7.68 12.35
N SER A 20 -0.23 -7.19 13.40
CA SER A 20 0.43 -6.34 14.42
C SER A 20 1.73 -6.98 14.95
N ALA A 21 1.79 -8.32 14.93
CA ALA A 21 2.95 -9.09 15.33
C ALA A 21 4.12 -9.05 14.33
N TYR A 22 3.88 -8.65 13.07
CA TYR A 22 4.89 -8.58 12.01
C TYR A 22 4.72 -7.29 11.20
N PRO A 23 5.44 -6.20 11.54
CA PRO A 23 5.46 -5.03 10.69
C PRO A 23 5.89 -5.42 9.28
N SER A 24 5.18 -4.91 8.27
CA SER A 24 5.48 -5.22 6.87
C SER A 24 6.92 -4.85 6.55
N LEU A 25 7.65 -5.77 5.92
CA LEU A 25 9.05 -5.54 5.55
C LEU A 25 9.18 -4.43 4.51
N LEU A 26 10.16 -3.55 4.71
CA LEU A 26 10.58 -2.55 3.75
C LEU A 26 11.60 -3.16 2.77
N PRO A 27 11.69 -2.66 1.51
CA PRO A 27 12.58 -3.25 0.52
C PRO A 27 14.06 -3.25 0.94
N TRP A 28 14.51 -2.17 1.58
CA TRP A 28 15.88 -2.08 2.10
C TRP A 28 16.14 -3.10 3.21
N GLN A 29 15.15 -3.41 4.04
CA GLN A 29 15.27 -4.43 5.10
C GLN A 29 15.42 -5.83 4.51
N VAL A 30 14.84 -6.08 3.33
CA VAL A 30 15.00 -7.35 2.61
C VAL A 30 16.41 -7.47 2.03
N ARG A 31 16.92 -6.40 1.38
CA ARG A 31 18.28 -6.36 0.83
C ARG A 31 19.37 -6.51 1.87
N GLU A 32 19.19 -5.88 3.03
CA GLU A 32 20.20 -5.81 4.08
C GLU A 32 20.12 -7.00 5.05
N ARG A 33 19.13 -7.88 4.90
CA ARG A 33 18.96 -9.03 5.77
C ARG A 33 20.16 -9.95 5.65
N ARG A 34 20.85 -10.20 6.76
CA ARG A 34 21.93 -11.18 6.85
C ARG A 34 21.45 -12.44 7.55
N PHE A 35 21.83 -13.59 7.00
CA PHE A 35 21.56 -14.89 7.58
C PHE A 35 22.83 -15.48 8.18
N PRO A 36 22.76 -16.09 9.37
CA PRO A 36 23.89 -16.84 9.90
C PRO A 36 24.15 -18.08 9.01
N PRO A 37 25.41 -18.55 8.94
CA PRO A 37 25.71 -19.79 8.23
C PRO A 37 24.96 -20.97 8.85
N ALA A 38 24.73 -22.01 8.03
CA ALA A 38 24.10 -23.24 8.51
C ALA A 38 24.92 -23.88 9.64
N ARG A 39 24.23 -24.53 10.57
CA ARG A 39 24.89 -25.27 11.66
C ARG A 39 25.79 -26.38 11.11
N LEU A 40 26.89 -26.64 11.80
CA LEU A 40 27.83 -27.70 11.43
C LEU A 40 27.09 -29.05 11.23
N GLY A 41 27.36 -29.74 10.12
CA GLY A 41 26.69 -30.98 9.75
C GLY A 41 25.33 -30.83 9.05
N ARG A 42 24.86 -29.61 8.78
CA ARG A 42 23.68 -29.33 7.96
C ARG A 42 24.11 -28.71 6.62
N ARG A 43 23.42 -29.05 5.53
CA ARG A 43 23.55 -28.32 4.26
C ARG A 43 22.73 -27.03 4.32
N GLY A 44 23.35 -25.92 3.95
CA GLY A 44 22.69 -24.62 3.74
C GLY A 44 22.41 -24.35 2.26
N LEU A 45 21.66 -23.28 1.98
CA LEU A 45 21.56 -22.72 0.63
C LEU A 45 22.85 -22.00 0.26
N ASP A 46 23.10 -21.86 -1.04
CA ASP A 46 24.17 -21.00 -1.55
C ASP A 46 23.89 -19.54 -1.15
N PRO A 47 24.77 -18.88 -0.37
CA PRO A 47 24.59 -17.49 0.00
C PRO A 47 24.39 -16.56 -1.19
N ASP A 48 25.10 -16.78 -2.30
CA ASP A 48 25.06 -15.88 -3.45
C ASP A 48 23.73 -15.96 -4.18
N GLU A 49 23.18 -17.17 -4.34
CA GLU A 49 21.84 -17.38 -4.91
C GLU A 49 20.76 -16.75 -4.03
N VAL A 50 20.87 -16.92 -2.70
CA VAL A 50 19.93 -16.31 -1.74
C VAL A 50 19.97 -14.79 -1.84
N TYR A 51 21.16 -14.17 -1.86
CA TYR A 51 21.27 -12.71 -1.93
C TYR A 51 20.81 -12.16 -3.29
N ALA A 52 21.08 -12.86 -4.40
CA ALA A 52 20.56 -12.49 -5.71
C ALA A 52 19.02 -12.53 -5.76
N TYR A 53 18.41 -13.57 -5.16
CA TYR A 53 16.96 -13.68 -5.06
C TYR A 53 16.37 -12.56 -4.20
N LEU A 54 16.96 -12.26 -3.03
CA LEU A 54 16.50 -11.16 -2.17
C LEU A 54 16.61 -9.79 -2.85
N ASP A 55 17.63 -9.58 -3.67
CA ASP A 55 17.78 -8.33 -4.43
C ASP A 55 16.62 -8.13 -5.41
N ARG A 56 16.28 -9.20 -6.15
CA ARG A 56 15.12 -9.19 -7.05
C ARG A 56 13.82 -8.94 -6.30
N VAL A 57 13.59 -9.66 -5.19
CA VAL A 57 12.39 -9.47 -4.35
C VAL A 57 12.26 -8.03 -3.88
N ALA A 58 13.36 -7.42 -3.44
CA ALA A 58 13.34 -6.02 -3.04
C ALA A 58 13.05 -5.07 -4.20
N GLY A 59 13.58 -5.35 -5.40
CA GLY A 59 13.25 -4.62 -6.62
C GLY A 59 11.75 -4.69 -6.94
N ASP A 60 11.16 -5.88 -6.89
CA ASP A 60 9.74 -6.09 -7.14
C ASP A 60 8.87 -5.37 -6.09
N MET A 61 9.29 -5.37 -4.81
CA MET A 61 8.60 -4.62 -3.76
C MET A 61 8.63 -3.10 -4.00
N ILE A 62 9.75 -2.55 -4.49
CA ILE A 62 9.85 -1.13 -4.85
C ILE A 62 8.84 -0.79 -5.95
N ALA A 63 8.78 -1.62 -7.01
CA ALA A 63 7.85 -1.44 -8.11
C ALA A 63 6.39 -1.46 -7.64
N LEU A 64 6.03 -2.45 -6.81
CA LEU A 64 4.68 -2.57 -6.24
C LEU A 64 4.30 -1.37 -5.36
N TYR A 65 5.21 -0.89 -4.51
CA TYR A 65 4.92 0.28 -3.68
C TYR A 65 4.78 1.57 -4.50
N ALA A 66 5.54 1.72 -5.58
CA ALA A 66 5.38 2.82 -6.51
C ALA A 66 4.01 2.77 -7.20
N GLU A 67 3.56 1.59 -7.62
CA GLU A 67 2.25 1.38 -8.23
C GLU A 67 1.10 1.69 -7.25
N ILE A 68 1.17 1.20 -6.01
CA ILE A 68 0.18 1.51 -4.96
C ILE A 68 0.10 3.02 -4.74
N THR A 69 1.25 3.70 -4.69
CA THR A 69 1.30 5.15 -4.51
C THR A 69 0.63 5.86 -5.68
N ARG A 70 0.93 5.44 -6.90
CA ARG A 70 0.32 6.00 -8.12
C ARG A 70 -1.20 5.82 -8.10
N ASN A 71 -1.69 4.62 -7.82
CA ASN A 71 -3.14 4.33 -7.77
C ASN A 71 -3.86 5.20 -6.72
N ARG A 72 -3.25 5.39 -5.55
CA ARG A 72 -3.77 6.30 -4.52
C ARG A 72 -3.83 7.73 -5.01
N GLN A 73 -2.83 8.22 -5.73
CA GLN A 73 -2.83 9.56 -6.30
C GLN A 73 -3.95 9.73 -7.35
N GLU A 74 -4.15 8.74 -8.21
CA GLU A 74 -5.26 8.73 -9.19
C GLU A 74 -6.62 8.78 -8.49
N THR A 75 -6.80 7.98 -7.44
CA THR A 75 -8.03 7.99 -6.63
C THR A 75 -8.26 9.35 -5.96
N LEU A 76 -7.22 9.98 -5.42
CA LEU A 76 -7.33 11.31 -4.80
C LEU A 76 -7.70 12.38 -5.82
N ARG A 77 -7.16 12.31 -7.04
CA ARG A 77 -7.50 13.23 -8.14
C ARG A 77 -8.98 13.11 -8.50
N VAL A 78 -9.48 11.89 -8.70
CA VAL A 78 -10.90 11.63 -9.00
C VAL A 78 -11.80 12.15 -7.89
N LYS A 79 -11.47 11.84 -6.61
CA LYS A 79 -12.24 12.32 -5.46
C LYS A 79 -12.26 13.85 -5.36
N THR A 80 -11.16 14.51 -5.69
CA THR A 80 -11.05 15.97 -5.66
C THR A 80 -11.90 16.61 -6.76
N ALA A 81 -11.83 16.08 -7.97
CA ALA A 81 -12.65 16.54 -9.09
C ALA A 81 -14.15 16.39 -8.79
N LEU A 82 -14.55 15.25 -8.22
CA LEU A 82 -15.93 14.99 -7.84
C LEU A 82 -16.41 15.97 -6.76
N ARG A 83 -15.61 16.21 -5.70
CA ARG A 83 -15.96 17.19 -4.66
C ARG A 83 -16.13 18.60 -5.21
N ARG A 84 -15.24 18.99 -6.13
CA ARG A 84 -15.32 20.30 -6.79
C ARG A 84 -16.62 20.43 -7.58
N TRP A 85 -16.93 19.46 -8.42
CA TRP A 85 -18.18 19.45 -9.19
C TRP A 85 -19.41 19.49 -8.28
N GLN A 86 -19.46 18.67 -7.22
CA GLN A 86 -20.55 18.70 -6.24
C GLN A 86 -20.73 20.08 -5.58
N SER A 87 -19.63 20.76 -5.29
CA SER A 87 -19.65 22.11 -4.71
C SER A 87 -20.19 23.15 -5.72
N GLU A 88 -19.80 23.05 -6.98
CA GLU A 88 -20.31 23.92 -8.06
C GLU A 88 -21.81 23.69 -8.27
N GLN A 89 -22.27 22.44 -8.29
CA GLN A 89 -23.70 22.11 -8.40
C GLN A 89 -24.52 22.63 -7.21
N ALA A 90 -24.01 22.50 -5.98
CA ALA A 90 -24.70 23.03 -4.80
C ALA A 90 -24.83 24.56 -4.85
N ARG A 91 -23.84 25.28 -5.40
CA ARG A 91 -23.91 26.73 -5.59
C ARG A 91 -24.96 27.13 -6.61
N LEU A 92 -25.06 26.41 -7.73
CA LEU A 92 -26.08 26.64 -8.75
C LEU A 92 -27.49 26.40 -8.19
N ALA A 93 -27.70 25.26 -7.52
CA ALA A 93 -28.99 24.94 -6.90
C ALA A 93 -29.42 25.91 -5.80
N ASN A 94 -28.47 26.51 -5.07
CA ASN A 94 -28.77 27.54 -4.07
C ASN A 94 -29.06 28.92 -4.69
N GLY A 95 -28.51 29.19 -5.88
CA GLY A 95 -28.78 30.41 -6.65
C GLY A 95 -30.17 30.41 -7.29
N GLU A 96 -30.65 29.26 -7.75
CA GLU A 96 -32.00 29.09 -8.34
C GLU A 96 -33.14 29.20 -7.31
N ARG A 97 -32.85 29.08 -6.01
CA ARG A 97 -33.83 29.19 -4.92
C ARG A 97 -33.99 30.59 -4.34
N ARG A 98 -33.25 31.58 -4.83
CA ARG A 98 -33.31 33.00 -4.39
C ARG A 98 -33.94 33.86 -5.47
#